data_AF-A0A938GIQ6-F1
#
_entry.id   AF-A0A938GIQ6-F1
#
_cell.length_a   1.000
_cell.length_b   1.000
_cell.length_c   1.000
_cell.angle_alpha   90.00
_cell.angle_beta   90.00
_cell.angle_gamma   90.00
#
_symmetry.space_group_name_H-M   'P 1'
#
loop_
_entity.id
_entity.type
_entity.pdbx_description
1 polymer ?
#
loop_
_entity_poly.entity_id
_entity_poly.type
_entity_poly.pdbx_seq_one_letter_code
_entity_poly.pdbx_strand_id
1 'polypeptide(L)'
;MMDRRSVLKLTLAAPLLCLFGCKKAAKTEAAPINLKGAPEVLAALNRKEYDAAIRGLLEIKSALTDDQRPEYSKLLRKVKDVMLDRMATDEAAAKAYQGLRFIEAGR
;
A
#
# COMPACT_ATOMS: atom_id res chain seq x y z
N MET A 1 -43.64 -45.40 -25.63
CA MET A 1 -42.66 -46.49 -25.49
C MET A 1 -41.38 -45.91 -24.94
N MET A 2 -41.07 -46.28 -23.69
CA MET A 2 -39.80 -45.99 -23.04
C MET A 2 -38.72 -46.88 -23.66
N ASP A 3 -37.53 -46.34 -23.91
CA ASP A 3 -36.32 -47.14 -23.71
C ASP A 3 -35.22 -46.29 -23.06
N ARG A 4 -34.74 -46.84 -21.95
CA ARG A 4 -33.71 -46.32 -21.06
C ARG A 4 -32.43 -47.01 -21.50
N ARG A 5 -31.37 -46.27 -21.83
CA ARG A 5 -30.00 -46.80 -21.75
C ARG A 5 -29.00 -45.70 -21.47
N SER A 6 -28.64 -45.66 -20.18
CA SER A 6 -27.42 -45.11 -19.61
C SER A 6 -26.19 -45.38 -20.48
N VAL A 7 -25.39 -44.35 -20.74
CA VAL A 7 -23.93 -44.47 -20.74
C VAL A 7 -23.34 -43.17 -20.19
N LEU A 8 -22.78 -43.28 -18.99
CA LEU A 8 -21.80 -42.36 -18.43
C LEU A 8 -20.71 -42.06 -19.47
N LYS A 9 -20.48 -40.78 -19.80
CA LYS A 9 -19.13 -40.30 -20.07
C LYS A 9 -18.90 -38.98 -19.33
N LEU A 10 -18.25 -39.15 -18.19
CA LEU A 10 -17.46 -38.18 -17.47
C LEU A 10 -16.40 -37.63 -18.41
N THR A 11 -16.55 -36.40 -18.90
CA THR A 11 -15.44 -35.64 -19.50
C THR A 11 -15.55 -34.18 -19.11
N LEU A 12 -14.89 -33.90 -18.00
CA LEU A 12 -14.07 -32.71 -17.73
C LEU A 12 -13.80 -31.85 -18.98
N ALA A 13 -14.33 -30.64 -19.01
CA ALA A 13 -13.72 -29.51 -19.70
C ALA A 13 -14.38 -28.23 -19.21
N ALA A 14 -13.63 -27.45 -18.42
CA ALA A 14 -14.00 -26.13 -17.94
C ALA A 14 -13.99 -25.10 -19.08
N PRO A 15 -15.06 -24.31 -19.21
CA PRO A 15 -14.97 -22.93 -19.64
C PRO A 15 -15.45 -22.07 -18.46
N LEU A 16 -15.04 -20.84 -18.22
CA LEU A 16 -14.60 -19.79 -19.10
C LEU A 16 -14.19 -18.66 -18.16
N LEU A 17 -13.06 -17.99 -18.44
CA LEU A 17 -12.94 -16.53 -18.35
C LEU A 17 -13.59 -15.82 -17.14
N CYS A 18 -12.92 -15.86 -15.99
CA CYS A 18 -12.88 -14.70 -15.10
C CYS A 18 -11.46 -14.13 -15.13
N LEU A 19 -11.20 -13.33 -16.16
CA LEU A 19 -10.12 -12.34 -16.19
C LEU A 19 -10.41 -11.29 -15.11
N PHE A 20 -10.25 -11.66 -13.83
CA PHE A 20 -9.93 -10.68 -12.81
C PHE A 20 -8.46 -10.31 -13.01
N GLY A 21 -8.27 -9.32 -13.88
CA GLY A 21 -7.06 -8.54 -13.95
C GLY A 21 -6.78 -7.92 -12.58
N CYS A 22 -6.06 -8.65 -11.75
CA CYS A 22 -5.29 -8.07 -10.67
C CYS A 22 -4.24 -7.17 -11.32
N LYS A 23 -4.62 -5.90 -11.50
CA LYS A 23 -3.72 -4.77 -11.72
C LYS A 23 -2.59 -4.90 -10.72
N LYS A 24 -1.48 -5.47 -11.18
CA LYS A 24 -0.20 -5.40 -10.51
C LYS A 24 0.21 -3.94 -10.57
N ALA A 25 -0.12 -3.20 -9.52
CA ALA A 25 0.38 -1.85 -9.30
C ALA A 25 1.89 -1.95 -9.10
N ALA A 26 2.63 -1.95 -10.21
CA ALA A 26 4.06 -1.73 -10.23
C ALA A 26 4.29 -0.27 -9.82
N LYS A 27 4.26 -0.03 -8.51
CA LYS A 27 4.60 1.25 -7.91
C LYS A 27 6.08 1.22 -7.55
N THR A 28 6.86 1.90 -8.37
CA THR A 28 8.10 2.60 -8.00
C THR A 28 8.95 1.86 -6.96
N GLU A 29 9.83 0.99 -7.48
CA GLU A 29 11.04 0.54 -6.78
C GLU A 29 11.94 1.76 -6.52
N ALA A 30 11.57 2.58 -5.53
CA ALA A 30 12.56 3.33 -4.79
C ALA A 30 13.32 2.33 -3.91
N ALA A 31 14.64 2.52 -3.81
CA ALA A 31 15.54 1.67 -3.05
C ALA A 31 14.92 1.12 -1.75
N PRO A 32 15.16 -0.16 -1.41
CA PRO A 32 14.53 -0.78 -0.26
C PRO A 32 14.88 -0.01 1.02
N ILE A 33 13.84 0.42 1.73
CA ILE A 33 13.96 1.11 3.01
C ILE A 33 14.06 0.02 4.08
N ASN A 34 15.26 -0.18 4.62
CA ASN A 34 15.54 -1.17 5.66
C ASN A 34 15.23 -0.61 7.05
N LEU A 35 13.97 -0.24 7.28
CA LEU A 35 13.47 0.11 8.62
C LEU A 35 12.32 -0.82 9.00
N LYS A 36 12.34 -1.27 10.25
CA LYS A 36 11.22 -2.01 10.83
C LYS A 36 9.98 -1.11 10.82
N GLY A 37 8.87 -1.58 10.27
CA GLY A 37 7.63 -0.79 10.13
C GLY A 37 7.51 0.01 8.82
N ALA A 38 8.58 0.18 8.04
CA ALA A 38 8.52 0.91 6.78
C ALA A 38 7.62 0.25 5.72
N PRO A 39 7.63 -1.09 5.54
CA PRO A 39 6.70 -1.75 4.62
C PRO A 39 5.23 -1.48 4.98
N GLU A 40 4.90 -1.46 6.26
CA GLU A 40 3.54 -1.23 6.78
C GLU A 40 3.10 0.21 6.52
N VAL A 41 3.97 1.19 6.75
CA VAL A 41 3.72 2.60 6.40
C VAL A 41 3.46 2.77 4.91
N LEU A 42 4.29 2.15 4.06
CA LEU A 42 4.13 2.23 2.61
C LEU A 42 2.88 1.48 2.12
N ALA A 43 2.51 0.38 2.76
CA ALA A 43 1.29 -0.36 2.46
C ALA A 43 0.04 0.47 2.81
N ALA A 44 -0.01 1.06 4.01
CA ALA A 44 -1.08 1.96 4.44
C ALA A 44 -1.22 3.16 3.49
N LEU A 45 -0.09 3.79 3.14
CA LEU A 45 -0.05 4.87 2.16
C LEU A 45 -0.61 4.44 0.80
N ASN A 46 -0.27 3.23 0.32
CA ASN A 46 -0.79 2.71 -0.93
C ASN A 46 -2.31 2.47 -0.89
N ARG A 47 -2.84 2.03 0.25
CA ARG A 47 -4.28 1.84 0.52
C ARG A 47 -5.03 3.15 0.78
N LYS A 48 -4.35 4.30 0.78
CA LYS A 48 -4.89 5.62 1.17
C LYS A 48 -5.31 5.69 2.65
N GLU A 49 -4.78 4.80 3.48
CA GLU A 49 -4.95 4.82 4.93
C GLU A 49 -3.92 5.82 5.52
N TYR A 50 -4.12 7.11 5.24
CA TYR A 50 -3.11 8.14 5.53
C TYR A 50 -2.84 8.30 7.02
N ASP A 51 -3.87 8.18 7.87
CA ASP A 51 -3.72 8.22 9.33
C ASP A 51 -2.87 7.05 9.85
N ALA A 52 -3.07 5.85 9.30
CA ALA A 52 -2.26 4.68 9.63
C ALA A 52 -0.81 4.85 9.18
N ALA A 53 -0.57 5.47 8.01
CA ALA A 53 0.77 5.80 7.53
C ALA A 53 1.48 6.83 8.44
N ILE A 54 0.78 7.88 8.89
CA ILE A 54 1.33 8.88 9.81
C ILE A 54 1.62 8.25 11.17
N ARG A 55 0.71 7.44 11.71
CA ARG A 55 0.91 6.73 12.97
C ARG A 55 2.13 5.81 12.89
N GLY A 56 2.26 5.02 11.82
CA GLY A 56 3.43 4.17 11.63
C GLY A 56 4.72 5.00 11.53
N LEU A 57 4.71 6.17 10.87
CA LEU A 57 5.86 7.08 10.85
C LEU A 57 6.23 7.59 12.26
N LEU A 58 5.26 7.87 13.11
CA LEU A 58 5.48 8.29 14.50
C LEU A 58 6.06 7.14 15.34
N GLU A 59 5.52 5.93 15.18
CA GLU A 59 6.01 4.73 15.88
C GLU A 59 7.47 4.46 15.49
N ILE A 60 7.81 4.51 14.19
CA ILE A 60 9.20 4.38 13.73
C ILE A 60 10.08 5.48 14.30
N LYS A 61 9.62 6.74 14.27
CA LYS A 61 10.36 7.90 14.83
C LYS A 61 10.67 7.72 16.32
N SER A 62 9.72 7.17 17.09
CA SER A 62 9.86 6.96 18.53
C SER A 62 10.86 5.85 18.89
N ALA A 63 11.01 4.85 18.02
CA ALA A 63 11.93 3.73 18.19
C ALA A 63 13.25 3.91 17.43
N LEU A 64 13.47 5.09 16.84
CA LEU A 64 14.57 5.36 15.92
C LEU A 64 15.90 5.50 16.68
N THR A 65 16.95 4.82 16.20
CA THR A 65 18.33 5.09 16.61
C THR A 65 19.00 6.11 15.68
N ASP A 66 20.09 6.73 16.12
CA ASP A 66 20.78 7.76 15.31
C ASP A 66 21.25 7.23 13.94
N ASP A 67 21.74 6.00 13.90
CA ASP A 67 22.18 5.31 12.67
C ASP A 67 21.03 5.08 11.66
N GLN A 68 19.78 5.08 12.14
CA GLN A 68 18.59 4.85 11.32
C GLN A 68 17.96 6.14 10.78
N ARG A 69 18.44 7.32 11.21
CA ARG A 69 17.93 8.62 10.76
C ARG A 69 17.98 8.82 9.24
N PRO A 70 19.04 8.41 8.51
CA PRO A 70 19.09 8.58 7.06
C PRO A 70 17.98 7.79 6.36
N GLU A 71 17.77 6.53 6.74
CA GLU A 71 16.72 5.66 6.21
C GLU A 71 15.33 6.18 6.56
N TYR A 72 15.16 6.73 7.77
CA TYR A 72 13.89 7.33 8.17
C TYR A 72 13.58 8.58 7.35
N SER A 73 14.60 9.40 7.08
CA SER A 73 14.47 10.57 6.22
C SER A 73 14.07 10.19 4.79
N LYS A 74 14.60 9.08 4.26
CA LYS A 74 14.20 8.53 2.95
C LYS A 74 12.73 8.10 2.96
N LEU A 75 12.29 7.39 4.02
CA LEU A 75 10.90 6.98 4.19
C LEU A 75 9.96 8.18 4.25
N LEU A 76 10.28 9.14 5.11
CA LEU A 76 9.50 10.35 5.31
C LEU A 76 9.34 11.14 4.01
N ARG A 77 10.43 11.30 3.25
CA ARG A 77 10.39 11.93 1.92
C ARG A 77 9.46 11.18 0.97
N LYS A 78 9.60 9.85 0.86
CA LYS A 78 8.74 9.04 -0.02
C LYS A 78 7.27 9.14 0.35
N VAL A 79 6.95 9.16 1.64
CA VAL A 79 5.57 9.36 2.12
C VAL A 79 5.05 10.75 1.72
N LYS A 80 5.86 11.79 1.93
CA LYS A 80 5.52 13.18 1.55
C LYS A 80 5.28 13.32 0.06
N ASP A 81 6.17 12.78 -0.77
CA ASP A 81 6.06 12.87 -2.23
C ASP A 81 4.75 12.25 -2.71
N VAL A 82 4.41 11.06 -2.23
CA VAL A 82 3.16 10.38 -2.60
C VAL A 82 1.92 11.14 -2.10
N MET A 83 1.95 11.71 -0.90
CA MET A 83 0.84 12.53 -0.41
C MET A 83 0.68 13.81 -1.24
N LEU A 84 1.80 14.46 -1.59
CA LEU A 84 1.82 15.68 -2.39
C LEU A 84 1.31 15.43 -3.82
N ASP A 85 1.70 14.31 -4.44
CA ASP A 85 1.19 13.92 -5.77
C ASP A 85 -0.32 13.67 -5.75
N ARG A 86 -0.86 13.24 -4.61
CA ARG A 86 -2.27 12.87 -4.47
C ARG A 86 -3.15 14.00 -3.97
N MET A 87 -2.60 14.99 -3.25
CA MET A 87 -3.38 16.04 -2.59
C MET A 87 -4.21 16.89 -3.55
N ALA A 88 -3.83 16.97 -4.84
CA ALA A 88 -4.60 17.66 -5.86
C ALA A 88 -5.96 16.99 -6.17
N THR A 89 -6.09 15.70 -5.84
CA THR A 89 -7.27 14.88 -6.17
C THR A 89 -7.87 14.15 -4.97
N ASP A 90 -7.23 14.25 -3.81
CA ASP A 90 -7.59 13.54 -2.58
C ASP A 90 -7.41 14.47 -1.37
N GLU A 91 -8.54 14.98 -0.85
CA GLU A 91 -8.53 15.88 0.31
C GLU A 91 -7.95 15.24 1.56
N ALA A 92 -8.08 13.91 1.71
CA ALA A 92 -7.50 13.20 2.84
C ALA A 92 -5.97 13.18 2.74
N ALA A 93 -5.42 13.06 1.53
CA ALA A 93 -3.99 13.22 1.30
C ALA A 93 -3.51 14.64 1.62
N ALA A 94 -4.29 15.67 1.28
CA ALA A 94 -3.98 17.06 1.61
C ALA A 94 -3.93 17.31 3.13
N LYS A 95 -4.96 16.83 3.86
CA LYS A 95 -5.03 16.92 5.33
C LYS A 95 -3.88 16.17 5.99
N ALA A 96 -3.59 14.96 5.52
CA ALA A 96 -2.49 14.14 6.02
C ALA A 96 -1.13 14.82 5.80
N TYR A 97 -0.90 15.38 4.61
CA TYR A 97 0.32 16.14 4.31
C TYR A 97 0.48 17.36 5.23
N GLN A 98 -0.59 18.12 5.45
CA GLN A 98 -0.60 19.24 6.39
C GLN A 98 -0.27 18.76 7.82
N GLY A 99 -0.92 17.71 8.30
CA GLY A 99 -0.66 17.09 9.61
C GLY A 99 0.80 16.66 9.78
N LEU A 100 1.37 16.03 8.75
CA LEU A 100 2.77 15.61 8.76
C LEU A 100 3.75 16.79 8.89
N ARG A 101 3.43 17.95 8.30
CA ARG A 101 4.26 19.16 8.45
C ARG A 101 4.26 19.71 9.87
N PHE A 102 3.14 19.60 10.60
CA PHE A 102 3.10 19.99 12.01
C PHE A 102 3.99 19.08 12.87
N ILE A 103 3.95 17.76 12.61
CA ILE A 103 4.79 16.77 13.28
C ILE A 103 6.29 16.99 13.02
N GLU A 104 6.66 17.41 11.81
CA GLU A 104 8.05 17.76 11.46
C GLU A 104 8.50 19.09 12.07
N ALA A 105 7.60 20.07 12.17
CA ALA A 105 7.90 21.40 12.72
C ALA A 105 8.05 21.42 14.25
N GLY A 106 7.79 20.30 14.94
CA GLY A 106 8.00 20.16 16.38
C GLY A 106 7.08 21.03 17.24
N ARG A 107 5.88 21.34 16.74
CA ARG A 107 4.85 22.10 17.48
C ARG A 107 3.68 21.20 17.86
#